data_AF-A0A7C6ZM19-F1
#
_entry.id   AF-A0A7C6ZM19-F1
#
_cell.length_a   1.000
_cell.length_b   1.000
_cell.length_c   1.000
_cell.angle_alpha   90.00
_cell.angle_beta   90.00
_cell.angle_gamma   90.00
#
_symmetry.space_group_name_H-M   'P 1'
#
loop_
_entity.id
_entity.type
_entity.pdbx_description
1 polymer ?
#
loop_
_entity_poly.entity_id
_entity_poly.type
_entity_poly.pdbx_seq_one_letter_code
_entity_poly.pdbx_strand_id
1 'polypeptide(L)' 'MGTGQKRNKLLVPEASKAMYQFKYEMANEVGITNQIQGDYWGHISSRDCGAVGGAMVRRMIQQYQQSLANQQPQTTTTIQ' A
#
# COMPACT_ATOMS: atom_id res chain seq x y z
N MET A 1 -10.73 13.47 -26.24
CA MET A 1 -10.69 13.18 -24.79
C MET A 1 -10.41 11.70 -24.61
N GLY A 2 -9.28 11.33 -24.01
CA GLY A 2 -8.80 9.95 -23.97
C GLY A 2 -9.67 9.03 -23.13
N THR A 3 -10.33 8.08 -23.78
CA THR A 3 -11.08 6.97 -23.18
C THR A 3 -10.11 5.94 -22.59
N GLY A 4 -9.49 6.30 -21.47
CA GLY A 4 -8.54 5.46 -20.76
C GLY A 4 -9.08 4.98 -19.42
N GLN A 5 -10.31 4.43 -19.37
CA GLN A 5 -10.81 3.74 -18.18
C GLN A 5 -10.11 2.36 -18.04
N LYS A 6 -8.78 2.35 -17.98
CA LYS A 6 -8.05 1.18 -17.46
C LYS A 6 -8.33 1.16 -15.97
N ARG A 7 -9.40 0.46 -15.58
CA ARG A 7 -9.65 0.11 -14.19
C ARG A 7 -8.40 -0.60 -13.69
N ASN A 8 -7.63 0.04 -12.82
CA ASN A 8 -6.54 -0.60 -12.07
C ASN A 8 -7.17 -1.69 -11.21
N LYS A 9 -7.42 -2.86 -11.81
CA LYS A 9 -7.95 -4.02 -11.10
C LYS A 9 -6.79 -4.61 -10.32
N LEU A 10 -6.97 -4.67 -9.01
CA LEU A 10 -6.05 -5.37 -8.13
C LEU A 10 -5.87 -6.81 -8.63
N LEU A 11 -4.61 -7.26 -8.70
CA LEU A 11 -4.25 -8.63 -9.05
C LEU A 11 -4.94 -9.64 -8.11
N VAL A 12 -5.03 -9.27 -6.83
CA VAL A 12 -5.78 -10.01 -5.81
C VAL A 12 -7.00 -9.17 -5.42
N PRO A 13 -8.19 -9.44 -5.99
CA PRO A 13 -9.39 -8.64 -5.72
C PRO A 13 -9.87 -8.74 -4.27
N GLU A 14 -9.59 -9.85 -3.59
CA GLU A 14 -9.91 -10.06 -2.17
C GLU A 14 -9.15 -9.09 -1.26
N ALA A 15 -7.96 -8.65 -1.67
CA ALA A 15 -7.15 -7.70 -0.92
C ALA A 15 -7.67 -6.25 -1.06
N SER A 16 -8.71 -5.98 -1.85
CA SER A 16 -9.23 -4.63 -2.10
C SER A 16 -9.60 -3.88 -0.81
N LYS A 17 -10.27 -4.56 0.12
CA LYS A 17 -10.65 -3.97 1.41
C LYS A 17 -9.44 -3.64 2.28
N ALA A 18 -8.47 -4.55 2.34
CA ALA A 18 -7.22 -4.34 3.08
C ALA A 18 -6.39 -3.21 2.46
N MET A 19 -6.29 -3.15 1.14
CA MET A 19 -5.59 -2.07 0.42
C MET A 19 -6.28 -0.72 0.62
N TYR A 20 -7.61 -0.70 0.71
CA TYR A 20 -8.35 0.52 1.03
C TYR A 20 -7.97 1.04 2.42
N GLN A 21 -8.03 0.19 3.45
CA GLN A 21 -7.65 0.55 4.82
C GLN A 21 -6.19 1.04 4.88
N PHE A 22 -5.28 0.29 4.24
CA PHE A 22 -3.86 0.63 4.18
C PHE A 22 -3.62 2.01 3.55
N LYS A 23 -4.38 2.39 2.52
CA LYS A 23 -4.31 3.74 1.93
C LYS A 23 -4.62 4.83 2.95
N TYR A 24 -5.62 4.64 3.81
CA TYR A 24 -5.96 5.61 4.87
C TYR A 24 -4.89 5.64 5.97
N GLU A 25 -4.32 4.49 6.33
CA GLU A 25 -3.21 4.44 7.29
C GLU A 25 -2.00 5.22 6.76
N MET A 26 -1.63 5.02 5.50
CA MET A 26 -0.52 5.76 4.88
C MET A 26 -0.86 7.25 4.70
N ALA A 27 -2.13 7.59 4.43
CA ALA A 27 -2.58 8.99 4.42
C ALA A 27 -2.42 9.66 5.79
N ASN A 28 -2.68 8.91 6.88
CA ASN A 28 -2.42 9.35 8.24
C ASN A 28 -0.94 9.58 8.51
N GLU A 29 -0.06 8.67 8.07
CA GLU A 29 1.38 8.82 8.24
C GLU A 29 1.94 10.02 7.46
N VAL A 30 1.44 10.27 6.25
CA VAL A 30 1.88 11.39 5.41
C VAL A 30 1.25 12.73 5.86
N GLY A 31 0.27 12.69 6.77
CA GLY A 31 -0.35 13.88 7.35
C GLY A 31 -1.39 14.55 6.46
N ILE A 32 -1.95 13.84 5.49
CA ILE A 32 -2.94 14.38 4.54
C ILE A 32 -4.38 14.07 4.94
N THR A 33 -4.60 13.36 6.05
CA THR A 33 -5.94 12.94 6.51
C THR A 33 -6.92 14.10 6.65
N ASN A 34 -6.43 15.23 7.14
CA ASN A 34 -7.25 16.43 7.33
C ASN A 34 -7.68 17.09 6.02
N GLN A 35 -7.02 16.74 4.91
CA GLN A 35 -7.35 17.21 3.56
C GLN A 35 -8.31 16.25 2.84
N ILE A 36 -8.51 15.04 3.36
CA ILE A 36 -9.46 14.07 2.84
C ILE A 36 -10.84 14.45 3.39
N GLN A 37 -11.66 15.11 2.55
CA GLN A 37 -13.05 15.38 2.89
C GLN A 37 -13.89 14.12 2.62
N GLY A 38 -14.08 13.29 3.65
CA GLY A 38 -14.80 12.02 3.55
C GLY A 38 -14.02 10.99 2.72
N ASP A 39 -14.49 10.73 1.50
CA ASP A 39 -13.86 9.81 0.54
C ASP A 39 -13.39 10.52 -0.74
N TYR A 40 -13.44 11.85 -0.77
CA TYR A 40 -13.06 12.61 -1.96
C TYR A 40 -11.59 13.04 -1.91
N TRP A 41 -10.79 12.45 -2.80
CA TRP A 41 -9.37 12.72 -2.96
C TRP A 41 -9.08 13.81 -4.01
N GLY A 42 -10.10 14.33 -4.69
CA GLY A 42 -9.91 15.24 -5.83
C GLY A 42 -9.48 16.66 -5.47
N HIS A 43 -9.67 17.08 -4.22
CA HIS A 43 -9.17 18.38 -3.71
C HIS A 43 -7.72 18.31 -3.22
N ILE A 44 -7.15 17.12 -3.12
CA ILE A 44 -5.79 16.90 -2.60
C ILE A 44 -4.80 17.16 -3.73
N SER A 45 -3.69 17.82 -3.40
CA SER A 45 -2.62 18.08 -4.36
C SER A 45 -2.08 16.77 -4.95
N SER A 46 -1.78 16.75 -6.25
CA SER A 46 -1.14 15.59 -6.91
C SER A 46 0.15 15.17 -6.21
N ARG A 47 0.86 16.12 -5.58
CA ARG A 47 2.06 15.84 -4.78
C ARG A 47 1.73 14.99 -3.55
N ASP A 48 0.65 15.30 -2.86
CA ASP A 48 0.23 14.64 -1.61
C ASP A 48 -0.38 13.27 -1.90
N CYS A 49 -1.23 13.18 -2.92
CA CYS A 49 -1.70 11.89 -3.45
C CYS A 49 -0.52 10.99 -3.87
N GLY A 50 0.49 11.57 -4.53
CA GLY A 50 1.72 10.86 -4.90
C GLY A 50 2.55 10.42 -3.69
N ALA A 51 2.64 11.24 -2.65
CA ALA A 51 3.34 10.92 -1.41
C ALA A 51 2.70 9.73 -0.69
N VAL A 52 1.37 9.65 -0.63
CA VAL A 52 0.67 8.47 -0.07
C VAL A 52 0.93 7.22 -0.88
N GLY A 53 0.79 7.28 -2.21
CA GLY A 53 1.09 6.14 -3.07
C GLY A 53 2.54 5.67 -2.91
N GLY A 54 3.49 6.60 -2.79
CA GLY A 54 4.89 6.30 -2.51
C GLY A 54 5.11 5.66 -1.15
N ALA A 55 4.45 6.16 -0.09
CA ALA A 55 4.52 5.59 1.26
C ALA A 55 3.99 4.14 1.28
N MET A 56 2.86 3.88 0.61
CA MET A 56 2.30 2.53 0.46
C MET A 56 3.32 1.55 -0.13
N VAL A 57 3.98 1.93 -1.22
CA VAL A 57 4.98 1.08 -1.88
C VAL A 57 6.21 0.88 -1.00
N ARG A 58 6.73 1.93 -0.36
CA ARG A 58 7.89 1.82 0.54
C ARG A 58 7.63 0.86 1.70
N ARG A 59 6.44 0.95 2.30
CA ARG A 59 6.03 0.09 3.41
C ARG A 59 5.82 -1.36 2.97
N MET A 60 5.25 -1.58 1.78
CA MET A 60 5.13 -2.92 1.19
C MET A 60 6.51 -3.55 0.92
N ILE A 61 7.45 -2.78 0.36
CA ILE A 61 8.83 -3.24 0.15
C ILE A 61 9.51 -3.55 1.48
N GLN A 62 9.34 -2.69 2.49
CA GLN A 62 9.90 -2.93 3.82
C GLN A 62 9.37 -4.23 4.43
N GLN A 63 8.06 -4.47 4.40
CA GLN A 63 7.46 -5.72 4.89
C GLN A 63 7.95 -6.94 4.11
N TYR A 64 8.06 -6.81 2.78
CA TYR A 64 8.58 -7.87 1.93
C TYR A 64 10.05 -8.18 2.27
N GLN A 65 10.90 -7.16 2.42
CA GLN A 65 12.29 -7.33 2.84
C GLN A 65 12.40 -7.95 4.23
N GLN A 66 11.55 -7.57 5.18
CA GLN A 66 11.48 -8.18 6.51
C GLN A 66 11.06 -9.65 6.43
N SER A 67 10.10 -9.98 5.58
CA SER A 67 9.69 -11.37 5.33
C SER A 67 10.83 -12.19 4.74
N LEU A 68 11.57 -11.65 3.76
CA LEU A 68 12.77 -12.30 3.22
C LEU A 68 13.89 -12.44 4.26
N ALA A 69 14.11 -11.43 5.09
CA ALA A 69 15.09 -11.49 6.16
C ALA A 69 14.72 -12.57 7.20
N ASN A 70 13.43 -12.74 7.47
CA ASN A 70 12.91 -13.77 8.36
C ASN A 70 12.81 -15.15 7.69
N GLN A 71 12.92 -15.24 6.37
CA GLN A 71 13.17 -16.50 5.65
C GLN A 71 14.64 -16.93 5.79
N GLN A 72 15.18 -16.88 7.01
CA GLN A 72 16.35 -17.68 7.32
C GLN A 72 15.96 -19.15 7.20
N PRO A 73 16.74 -19.97 6.46
CA PRO A 73 16.44 -21.37 6.27
C PRO A 73 16.39 -22.08 7.63
N GLN A 74 15.23 -22.61 7.99
CA GLN A 74 15.11 -23.62 9.03
C GLN A 74 15.84 -24.87 8.52
N THR A 75 17.17 -24.91 8.68
CA THR A 75 17.96 -26.12 8.45
C THR A 75 17.66 -27.09 9.58
N THR A 76 16.86 -28.10 9.28
CA THR A 76 17.02 -29.50 9.73
C THR A 76 17.65 -29.71 11.11
N THR A 77 16.82 -30.00 12.11
CA THR A 77 17.22 -30.88 13.22
C THR A 77 16.25 -32.06 13.27
N THR A 78 16.33 -32.90 12.25
CA THR A 78 16.03 -34.33 12.36
C THR A 78 17.36 -35.01 12.13
N ILE A 79 18.07 -35.38 13.20
CA ILE A 79 18.72 -36.69 13.44
C ILE A 79 19.16 -36.68 14.92
N GLN A 80 18.42 -37.40 15.76
CA GLN A 80 18.87 -38.40 16.75
C GLN A 80 17.62 -38.93 17.45
#